data_AF-A0AAJ7CDP1-F1
#
_entry.id   AF-A0AAJ7CDP1-F1
#
_cell.length_a   1.000
_cell.length_b   1.000
_cell.length_c   1.000
_cell.angle_alpha   90.00
_cell.angle_beta   90.00
_cell.angle_gamma   90.00
#
_symmetry.space_group_name_H-M   'P 1'
#
loop_
_entity.id
_entity.type
_entity.pdbx_description
1 polymer ?
#
loop_
_entity_poly.entity_id
_entity_poly.type
_entity_poly.pdbx_seq_one_letter_code
_entity_poly.pdbx_strand_id
1 'polypeptide(L)' 'MVDLSGGPEGPIEHGFSNEVFIIPAAIVIGLSVFFGFKLYKSLKDREKKREEKKRNKQLRKKK' A
#
# COMPACT_ATOMS: atom_id res chain seq x y z
N MET A 1 -29.16 48.67 -11.59
CA MET A 1 -28.64 47.60 -10.71
C MET A 1 -28.66 46.35 -11.54
N VAL A 2 -27.48 45.79 -11.84
CA VAL A 2 -27.36 44.56 -12.61
C VAL A 2 -27.54 43.44 -11.61
N ASP A 3 -28.57 42.62 -11.78
CA ASP A 3 -28.82 41.46 -10.94
C ASP A 3 -27.67 40.47 -11.12
N LEU A 4 -26.78 40.44 -10.13
CA LEU A 4 -25.79 39.39 -9.92
C LEU A 4 -26.48 38.20 -9.25
N SER A 5 -27.57 37.70 -9.85
CA SER A 5 -27.96 36.31 -9.65
C SER A 5 -27.01 35.45 -10.47
N GLY A 6 -25.73 35.48 -10.07
CA GLY A 6 -24.80 34.41 -10.37
C GLY A 6 -25.33 33.19 -9.63
N GLY A 7 -26.25 32.48 -10.27
CA GLY A 7 -26.63 31.14 -9.86
C GLY A 7 -25.36 30.30 -9.70
N PRO A 8 -25.39 29.27 -8.85
CA PRO A 8 -24.22 28.48 -8.49
C PRO A 8 -23.61 27.67 -9.66
N GLU A 9 -24.04 27.90 -10.90
CA GLU A 9 -23.59 27.17 -12.08
C GLU A 9 -22.32 27.80 -12.68
N GLY A 10 -21.22 27.69 -11.94
CA GLY A 10 -19.89 27.80 -12.50
C GLY A 10 -19.60 26.58 -13.40
N PRO A 11 -18.94 26.73 -14.58
CA PRO A 11 -18.68 25.60 -15.51
C PRO A 11 -17.69 24.54 -14.99
N ILE A 12 -17.36 24.55 -13.70
CA ILE A 12 -16.38 23.66 -13.05
C ILE A 12 -16.99 22.98 -11.80
N GLU A 13 -18.32 22.94 -11.69
CA GLU A 13 -19.02 22.10 -10.70
C GLU A 13 -19.23 20.66 -11.19
N HIS A 14 -18.32 20.12 -12.00
CA HIS A 14 -18.12 18.67 -12.01
C HIS A 14 -17.39 18.30 -10.72
N GLY A 15 -18.13 18.29 -9.61
CA GLY A 15 -17.69 17.71 -8.36
C GLY A 15 -17.28 16.27 -8.64
N PHE A 16 -15.98 16.01 -8.70
CA PHE A 16 -15.47 14.66 -8.85
C PHE A 16 -16.09 13.83 -7.74
N SER A 17 -16.95 12.87 -8.11
CA SER A 17 -17.56 11.97 -7.14
C SER A 17 -16.46 11.37 -6.29
N ASN A 18 -16.60 11.41 -4.97
CA ASN A 18 -15.62 10.85 -4.02
C ASN A 18 -15.22 9.40 -4.39
N GLU A 19 -16.11 8.67 -5.08
CA GLU A 19 -15.86 7.36 -5.69
C GLU A 19 -14.62 7.32 -6.60
N VAL A 20 -14.36 8.37 -7.37
CA VAL A 20 -13.19 8.47 -8.28
C VAL A 20 -11.88 8.47 -7.50
N PHE A 21 -11.88 8.91 -6.24
CA PHE A 21 -10.70 8.85 -5.36
C PHE A 21 -10.67 7.58 -4.49
N ILE A 22 -11.84 7.09 -4.06
CA ILE A 22 -11.95 5.92 -3.19
C ILE A 22 -11.55 4.64 -3.93
N ILE A 23 -11.99 4.45 -5.18
CA ILE A 23 -11.73 3.21 -5.95
C ILE A 23 -10.22 3.02 -6.19
N PRO A 24 -9.46 4.01 -6.72
CA PRO A 24 -8.02 3.88 -6.88
C PRO A 24 -7.29 3.73 -5.55
N ALA A 25 -7.70 4.47 -4.51
CA ALA A 25 -7.10 4.35 -3.19
C ALA A 25 -7.24 2.93 -2.61
N ALA A 26 -8.42 2.31 -2.75
CA ALA A 26 -8.66 0.93 -2.32
C ALA A 26 -7.77 -0.06 -3.08
N ILE A 27 -7.57 0.14 -4.39
CA ILE A 27 -6.68 -0.69 -5.21
C ILE A 27 -5.23 -0.55 -4.72
N VAL A 28 -4.74 0.68 -4.53
CA VAL A 28 -3.37 0.93 -4.08
C VAL A 28 -3.12 0.34 -2.69
N ILE A 29 -4.06 0.50 -1.76
CA ILE A 29 -3.98 -0.11 -0.42
C ILE A 29 -3.98 -1.64 -0.54
N GLY A 30 -4.89 -2.21 -1.34
CA GLY A 30 -4.97 -3.66 -1.56
C GLY A 30 -3.66 -4.23 -2.12
N LEU A 31 -3.09 -3.59 -3.13
CA LEU A 31 -1.79 -3.97 -3.69
C LEU A 31 -0.67 -3.81 -2.67
N SER A 32 -0.65 -2.70 -1.91
CA SER A 32 0.37 -2.45 -0.89
C SER A 32 0.35 -3.50 0.22
N VAL A 33 -0.84 -3.91 0.68
CA VAL A 33 -0.99 -4.99 1.66
C VAL A 33 -0.61 -6.34 1.06
N PHE A 34 -1.04 -6.64 -0.17
CA PHE A 34 -0.71 -7.91 -0.83
C PHE A 34 0.79 -8.06 -1.07
N PHE A 35 1.42 -7.05 -1.67
CA PHE A 35 2.86 -7.04 -1.91
C PHE A 35 3.65 -6.92 -0.62
N GLY A 36 3.23 -6.07 0.32
CA GLY A 36 3.85 -5.92 1.64
C GLY A 36 3.84 -7.23 2.43
N PHE A 37 2.72 -7.94 2.46
CA PHE A 37 2.62 -9.26 3.11
C PHE A 37 3.52 -10.30 2.43
N LYS A 38 3.49 -10.36 1.10
CA LYS A 38 4.34 -11.28 0.33
C LYS A 38 5.84 -10.98 0.52
N LEU A 39 6.22 -9.69 0.53
CA LEU A 39 7.59 -9.23 0.81
C LEU A 39 8.00 -9.56 2.23
N TYR A 40 7.18 -9.26 3.22
CA TYR A 40 7.45 -9.54 4.62
C TYR A 40 7.66 -11.04 4.85
N LYS A 41 6.77 -11.88 4.31
CA LYS A 41 6.90 -13.34 4.39
C LYS A 41 8.20 -13.81 3.71
N SER A 42 8.50 -13.30 2.52
CA SER A 42 9.72 -13.65 1.77
C SER A 42 11.01 -13.27 2.51
N LEU A 43 11.03 -12.07 3.12
CA LEU A 43 12.15 -11.59 3.92
C LEU A 43 12.35 -12.44 5.17
N LYS A 44 11.27 -12.72 5.90
CA LYS A 44 11.30 -13.55 7.12
C LYS A 44 11.78 -14.98 6.85
N ASP A 45 11.34 -15.59 5.75
CA ASP A 45 11.83 -16.91 5.31
C ASP A 45 13.32 -16.89 4.94
N ARG A 46 13.79 -15.80 4.31
CA ARG A 46 15.22 -15.62 3.99
C ARG A 46 16.08 -15.45 5.23
N GLU A 47 15.63 -14.69 6.21
CA GLU A 47 16.34 -14.51 7.49
C GLU A 47 16.42 -15.81 8.28
N LYS A 48 15.31 -16.54 8.43
CA LYS A 48 15.31 -17.85 9.09
C LYS A 48 16.32 -18.81 8.48
N LYS A 49 16.35 -18.94 7.15
CA LYS A 49 17.33 -19.81 6.47
C LYS A 49 18.78 -19.37 6.70
N ARG A 50 19.05 -18.07 6.86
CA ARG A 50 20.40 -17.57 7.17
C ARG A 50 20.78 -17.86 8.62
N GLU A 51 19.86 -17.68 9.55
CA GLU A 51 20.08 -18.01 10.96
C GLU A 51 20.30 -19.51 11.18
N GLU A 52 19.48 -20.37 10.57
CA GLU A 52 19.63 -21.82 10.66
C GLU A 52 20.98 -22.28 10.08
N LYS A 53 21.42 -21.70 8.96
CA LYS A 53 22.74 -21.96 8.40
C LYS A 53 23.87 -21.54 9.35
N LYS A 54 23.73 -20.43 10.06
CA LYS A 54 24.72 -19.97 11.05
C LYS A 54 24.72 -20.88 12.29
N ARG A 55 23.54 -21.25 12.81
CA ARG A 55 23.38 -22.15 13.96
C ARG A 55 23.96 -23.53 13.69
N ASN A 56 23.68 -24.13 12.53
CA ASN A 56 24.23 -25.43 12.16
C ASN A 56 25.76 -25.39 12.02
N LYS A 57 26.32 -24.29 11.50
CA LYS A 57 27.78 -24.10 11.45
C LYS A 57 28.40 -24.01 12.86
N GLN A 58 27.74 -23.35 13.81
CA GLN A 58 28.25 -23.27 15.19
C GLN A 58 28.11 -24.58 15.95
N LEU A 59 26.99 -25.29 15.78
CA LEU A 59 26.77 -26.61 16.40
C LEU A 59 27.76 -27.65 15.90
N ARG A 60 28.08 -27.66 14.60
CA ARG A 60 29.12 -28.53 14.03
C ARG A 60 30.55 -28.18 14.43
N LYS A 61 30.78 -26.98 14.98
CA LYS A 61 32.08 -26.58 15.55
C LYS A 61 32.18 -26.87 17.05
N LYS A 62 31.05 -27.09 17.72
CA LYS A 62 30.97 -27.42 19.16
C LYS A 62 30.81 -28.91 19.44
N LYS A 63 30.48 -29.70 18.41
CA LYS A 63 30.58 -31.17 18.40
C LYS A 63 31.93 -31.56 17.82
#